data_AF-A0A2E8ZQZ5-F1
#
_entry.id   AF-A0A2E8ZQZ5-F1
#
_cell.length_a   1.000
_cell.length_b   1.000
_cell.length_c   1.000
_cell.angle_alpha   90.00
_cell.angle_beta   90.00
_cell.angle_gamma   90.00
#
_symmetry.space_group_name_H-M   'P 1'
#
loop_
_entity.id
_entity.type
_entity.pdbx_description
1 polymer ?
#
loop_
_entity_poly.entity_id
_entity_poly.type
_entity_poly.pdbx_seq_one_letter_code
_entity_poly.pdbx_strand_id
1 'polypeptide(L)' 'GAQNALTIAREHGAVAALLAARSPSCGADGIYDGTFSGTLVAGRGVTAALLEQHGIRCFTPQQFAELEALVQQISGSQD' A
#
# COMPACT_ATOMS: atom_id res chain seq x y z
N GLY A 1 5.69 12.89 3.63
CA GLY A 1 4.87 11.99 2.79
C GLY A 1 4.48 10.76 3.58
N ALA A 2 5.32 9.71 3.56
CA ALA A 2 5.08 8.43 4.21
C ALA A 2 4.62 8.54 5.68
N GLN A 3 5.35 9.31 6.50
CA GLN A 3 4.99 9.47 7.92
C GLN A 3 3.61 10.10 8.13
N ASN A 4 3.24 11.10 7.32
CA ASN A 4 1.92 11.73 7.41
C ASN A 4 0.81 10.74 6.98
N ALA A 5 1.05 9.95 5.93
CA ALA A 5 0.11 8.91 5.51
C ALA A 5 -0.10 7.87 6.62
N LEU A 6 0.97 7.46 7.29
CA LEU A 6 0.90 6.56 8.45
C LEU A 6 0.15 7.18 9.63
N THR A 7 0.39 8.46 9.94
CA THR A 7 -0.34 9.18 11.00
C THR A 7 -1.84 9.15 10.72
N ILE A 8 -2.25 9.58 9.52
CA ILE A 8 -3.67 9.59 9.11
C ILE A 8 -4.26 8.18 9.15
N ALA A 9 -3.53 7.18 8.64
CA ALA A 9 -4.00 5.80 8.65
C ALA A 9 -4.24 5.28 10.08
N ARG A 10 -3.35 5.60 11.02
CA ARG A 10 -3.51 5.25 12.44
C ARG A 10 -4.68 5.98 13.09
N GLU A 11 -4.84 7.27 12.82
CA GLU A 11 -5.94 8.10 13.35
C GLU A 11 -7.31 7.54 12.93
N HIS A 12 -7.41 6.98 11.73
CA HIS A 12 -8.65 6.38 11.22
C HIS A 12 -8.77 4.87 11.44
N GLY A 13 -7.81 4.23 12.14
CA GLY A 13 -7.81 2.79 12.33
C GLY A 13 -7.75 2.00 11.02
N ALA A 14 -7.13 2.56 9.98
CA ALA A 14 -7.02 1.91 8.68
C ALA A 14 -6.14 0.66 8.79
N VAL A 15 -6.61 -0.43 8.18
CA VAL A 15 -5.92 -1.73 8.14
C VAL A 15 -5.41 -2.08 6.73
N ALA A 16 -5.81 -1.29 5.74
CA ALA A 16 -5.41 -1.42 4.35
C ALA A 16 -5.25 -0.05 3.68
N ALA A 17 -4.40 0.01 2.65
CA ALA A 17 -4.19 1.19 1.80
C ALA A 17 -4.13 0.80 0.33
N LEU A 18 -4.87 1.52 -0.52
CA LEU A 18 -4.77 1.41 -1.99
C LEU A 18 -3.85 2.52 -2.52
N LEU A 19 -2.73 2.14 -3.11
CA LEU A 19 -1.64 3.03 -3.48
C LEU A 19 -1.35 2.97 -4.99
N ALA A 20 -0.92 4.09 -5.58
CA ALA A 20 -0.54 4.13 -6.99
C ALA A 20 0.64 3.19 -7.29
N ALA A 21 0.49 2.34 -8.31
CA ALA A 21 1.49 1.36 -8.72
C ALA A 21 2.82 2.02 -9.18
N ARG A 22 3.92 1.27 -9.09
CA ARG A 22 5.24 1.58 -9.70
C ARG A 22 5.96 2.85 -9.23
N SER A 23 5.36 3.63 -8.33
CA SER A 23 5.97 4.82 -7.76
C SER A 23 7.08 4.45 -6.75
N PRO A 24 8.26 5.12 -6.76
CA PRO A 24 9.27 4.98 -5.71
C PRO A 24 8.78 5.28 -4.28
N SER A 25 7.63 5.96 -4.15
CA SER A 25 6.98 6.17 -2.86
C SER A 25 5.85 5.17 -2.60
N CYS A 26 4.99 4.92 -3.59
CA CYS A 26 3.70 4.26 -3.37
C CYS A 26 3.58 2.84 -3.94
N GLY A 27 4.49 2.42 -4.82
CA GLY A 27 4.42 1.09 -5.45
C GLY A 27 4.57 -0.04 -4.42
N ALA A 28 3.74 -1.06 -4.52
CA ALA A 28 3.76 -2.24 -3.63
C ALA A 28 4.17 -3.54 -4.35
N ASP A 29 4.22 -3.51 -5.69
CA ASP A 29 4.44 -4.64 -6.60
C ASP A 29 5.62 -4.41 -7.57
N GLY A 30 6.51 -3.48 -7.22
CA GLY A 30 7.62 -3.01 -8.05
C GLY A 30 7.66 -1.48 -8.10
N ILE A 31 8.86 -0.92 -8.30
CA ILE A 31 9.07 0.54 -8.36
C ILE A 31 10.01 0.90 -9.52
N TYR A 32 9.86 2.11 -10.06
CA TYR A 32 10.91 2.66 -10.92
C TYR A 32 12.20 2.87 -10.15
N ASP A 33 13.34 2.61 -10.80
CA ASP A 33 14.69 2.73 -10.23
C ASP A 33 15.12 4.17 -9.86
N GLY A 34 14.34 5.18 -10.25
CA GLY A 34 14.61 6.59 -9.97
C GLY A 34 15.63 7.24 -10.91
N THR A 35 16.16 6.52 -11.91
CA THR A 35 17.11 7.08 -12.89
C THR A 35 16.42 7.67 -14.12
N PHE A 36 15.08 7.67 -14.14
CA PHE A 36 14.25 8.05 -15.30
C PHE A 36 14.50 7.19 -16.55
N SER A 37 15.08 5.99 -16.39
CA SER A 37 15.29 5.02 -17.47
C SER A 37 14.02 4.26 -17.87
N GLY A 38 12.98 4.35 -17.04
CA GLY A 38 11.77 3.50 -17.15
C GLY A 38 11.98 2.08 -16.64
N THR A 39 13.15 1.77 -16.06
CA THR A 39 13.44 0.44 -15.50
C THR A 39 12.63 0.22 -14.23
N LEU A 40 11.93 -0.92 -14.19
CA LEU A 40 11.27 -1.41 -12.98
C LEU A 40 12.19 -2.36 -12.23
N VAL A 41 12.26 -2.17 -10.92
CA VAL A 41 12.99 -3.04 -10.00
C VAL A 41 12.03 -3.65 -8.99
N ALA A 42 12.35 -4.86 -8.52
CA ALA A 42 11.65 -5.48 -7.42
C ALA A 42 11.86 -4.61 -6.16
N GLY A 43 10.78 -4.27 -5.49
CA GLY A 43 10.84 -3.41 -4.32
C GLY A 43 9.51 -2.77 -3.99
N ARG A 44 9.49 -2.12 -2.84
CA ARG A 44 8.34 -1.36 -2.34
C ARG A 44 8.75 0.09 -2.18
N GLY A 45 7.84 0.99 -2.52
CA GLY A 45 8.04 2.41 -2.31
C GLY A 45 8.07 2.74 -0.82
N VAL A 46 8.70 3.87 -0.47
CA VAL A 46 8.93 4.26 0.94
C VAL A 46 7.64 4.32 1.77
N THR A 47 6.53 4.81 1.18
CA THR A 47 5.23 4.87 1.86
C THR A 47 4.64 3.47 2.04
N ALA A 48 4.66 2.64 1.00
CA ALA A 48 4.16 1.27 1.06
C ALA A 48 4.91 0.44 2.12
N ALA A 49 6.25 0.52 2.14
CA ALA A 49 7.08 -0.18 3.10
C ALA A 49 6.79 0.27 4.55
N LEU A 50 6.66 1.57 4.81
CA LEU A 50 6.38 2.09 6.15
C LEU A 50 5.01 1.66 6.67
N LEU A 51 3.98 1.71 5.82
CA LEU A 51 2.62 1.30 6.20
C LEU A 51 2.57 -0.19 6.57
N GLU A 52 3.22 -1.04 5.78
CA GLU A 52 3.24 -2.49 6.04
C GLU A 52 4.02 -2.87 7.29
N GLN A 53 5.15 -2.20 7.55
CA GLN A 53 5.88 -2.35 8.81
C GLN A 53 5.01 -2.04 10.03
N HIS A 54 3.87 -1.36 9.85
CA HIS A 54 2.95 -0.96 10.89
C HIS A 54 1.58 -1.66 10.77
N GLY A 55 1.53 -2.79 10.06
CA GLY A 55 0.36 -3.66 9.98
C GLY A 55 -0.71 -3.22 8.99
N ILE A 56 -0.42 -2.21 8.16
CA ILE A 56 -1.36 -1.70 7.15
C ILE A 56 -1.03 -2.37 5.81
N ARG A 57 -1.93 -3.24 5.34
CA ARG A 57 -1.72 -3.99 4.08
C ARG A 57 -1.83 -3.04 2.88
N CYS A 58 -0.82 -3.03 2.02
CA CYS A 58 -0.79 -2.17 0.83
C CYS A 58 -1.20 -2.94 -0.44
N PHE A 59 -2.03 -2.31 -1.26
CA PHE A 59 -2.54 -2.84 -2.52
C PHE A 59 -2.30 -1.83 -3.65
N THR A 60 -2.09 -2.30 -4.87
CA THR A 60 -2.14 -1.47 -6.08
C THR A 60 -3.49 -1.58 -6.77
N PRO A 61 -3.84 -0.70 -7.76
CA PRO A 61 -5.11 -0.81 -8.48
C PRO A 61 -5.33 -2.19 -9.13
N GLN A 62 -4.25 -2.88 -9.49
CA GLN A 62 -4.29 -4.25 -10.03
C GLN A 62 -4.78 -5.27 -9.01
N GLN A 63 -4.63 -4.97 -7.72
CA GLN A 63 -4.98 -5.82 -6.59
C GLN A 63 -6.31 -5.40 -5.94
N PHE A 64 -7.13 -4.60 -6.64
CA PHE A 64 -8.41 -4.11 -6.11
C PHE A 64 -9.33 -5.26 -5.65
N ALA A 65 -9.38 -6.36 -6.40
CA ALA A 65 -10.16 -7.54 -6.01
C ALA A 65 -9.68 -8.17 -4.68
N GLU A 66 -8.37 -8.18 -4.43
CA GLU A 66 -7.81 -8.68 -3.16
C GLU A 66 -8.15 -7.74 -1.99
N LEU A 67 -8.15 -6.43 -2.23
CA LEU A 67 -8.59 -5.43 -1.26
C LEU A 67 -10.08 -5.60 -0.93
N GLU A 68 -10.93 -5.77 -1.95
CA GLU A 68 -12.37 -6.00 -1.78
C GLU A 68 -12.63 -7.25 -0.93
N ALA A 69 -11.94 -8.36 -1.23
CA ALA A 69 -12.02 -9.59 -0.45
C ALA A 69 -11.63 -9.38 1.02
N LEU A 70 -10.58 -8.60 1.29
CA LEU A 70 -10.16 -8.25 2.65
C LEU A 70 -11.26 -7.45 3.39
N VAL A 71 -11.84 -6.44 2.72
CA VAL A 71 -12.90 -5.61 3.31
C VAL A 71 -14.13 -6.46 3.65
N GLN A 72 -14.52 -7.38 2.76
CA GLN A 72 -15.61 -8.32 3.02
C GLN A 72 -15.31 -9.23 4.22
N GLN A 73 -14.09 -9.76 4.32
CA GLN A 73 -13.67 -10.61 5.45
C GLN A 73 -13.76 -9.87 6.78
N ILE A 74 -13.28 -8.63 6.85
CA ILE A 74 -13.29 -7.83 8.08
C ILE A 74 -14.71 -7.45 8.47
N SER A 75 -15.56 -7.14 7.49
CA SER A 75 -16.95 -6.74 7.73
C SER A 75 -17.84 -7.92 8.14
N GLY A 76 -17.50 -9.14 7.71
CA GLY A 76 -18.22 -10.37 8.04
C GLY A 76 -17.81 -11.05 9.35
N SER A 77 -16.85 -10.50 10.10
CA SER A 77 -16.29 -11.10 11.33
C SER A 77 -16.84 -10.47 12.63
N GLN A 78 -18.13 -10.08 12.65
CA GLN A 78 -18.83 -9.71 13.89
C GLN A 78 -19.81 -10.81 14.27
N ASP A 79 -19.37 -11.72 15.14
CA ASP A 79 -20.23 -12.55 15.99
C ASP A 79 -20.16 -12.02 17.44
#